data_AF-A0A3D2ZB29-F1
#
_entry.id   AF-A0A3D2ZB29-F1
#
_cell.length_a   1.000
_cell.length_b   1.000
_cell.length_c   1.000
_cell.angle_alpha   90.00
_cell.angle_beta   90.00
_cell.angle_gamma   90.00
#
_symmetry.space_group_name_H-M   'P 1'
#
loop_
_entity.id
_entity.type
_entity.pdbx_description
1 polymer ?
#
loop_
_entity_poly.entity_id
_entity_poly.type
_entity_poly.pdbx_seq_one_letter_code
_entity_poly.pdbx_strand_id
1 'polypeptide(L)'
;MGERPSYFHLCKLYVDGKYMDTSPLVNRLDHWVTLFSRVLRSGTHRVQLVHGFADGRQWDGPMPLQPNSFDIRIEQGATTTVRYTFEVGWFKDSYHYDSTWERAPWTADGS
;
A
#
# COMPACT_ATOMS: atom_id res chain seq x y z
N MET A 1 -0.39 -27.06 14.24
CA MET A 1 0.27 -25.88 13.65
C MET A 1 -0.23 -25.78 12.23
N GLY A 2 -1.34 -25.06 12.02
CA GLY A 2 -2.00 -24.99 10.71
C GLY A 2 -1.10 -24.26 9.73
N GLU A 3 -0.99 -24.77 8.50
CA GLU A 3 -0.32 -24.09 7.40
C GLU A 3 -0.82 -22.65 7.36
N ARG A 4 0.09 -21.68 7.54
CA ARG A 4 -0.26 -20.27 7.34
C ARG A 4 -0.71 -20.17 5.89
N PRO A 5 -1.98 -19.79 5.61
CA PRO A 5 -2.52 -19.83 4.27
C PRO A 5 -1.61 -19.01 3.37
N SER A 6 -1.18 -19.67 2.30
CA SER A 6 -0.19 -19.24 1.34
C SER A 6 -0.33 -17.76 0.97
N TYR A 7 0.82 -17.09 0.93
CA TYR A 7 1.11 -15.66 0.78
C TYR A 7 0.54 -14.93 -0.45
N PHE A 8 -0.43 -15.53 -1.14
CA PHE A 8 -1.06 -14.98 -2.32
C PHE A 8 -2.05 -13.90 -1.90
N HIS A 9 -1.71 -12.66 -2.23
CA HIS A 9 -2.55 -11.52 -1.94
C HIS A 9 -2.79 -10.66 -3.17
N LEU A 10 -3.95 -10.01 -3.15
CA LEU A 10 -4.31 -8.93 -4.06
C LEU A 10 -4.47 -7.66 -3.24
N CYS A 11 -4.09 -6.54 -3.82
CA CYS A 11 -4.31 -5.23 -3.22
C CYS A 11 -5.38 -4.50 -4.03
N LYS A 12 -6.29 -3.80 -3.38
CA LYS A 12 -7.18 -2.83 -4.02
C LYS A 12 -6.69 -1.43 -3.71
N LEU A 13 -6.58 -0.59 -4.75
CA LEU A 13 -6.21 0.81 -4.64
C LEU A 13 -7.45 1.68 -4.57
N TYR A 14 -7.50 2.53 -3.56
CA TYR A 14 -8.46 3.61 -3.45
C TYR A 14 -7.72 4.95 -3.37
N VAL A 15 -8.20 5.93 -4.13
CA VAL A 15 -7.68 7.30 -4.11
C VAL A 15 -8.86 8.23 -3.86
N ASP A 16 -8.75 9.08 -2.84
CA ASP A 16 -9.81 9.98 -2.37
C ASP A 16 -11.15 9.24 -2.14
N GLY A 17 -11.05 8.03 -1.58
CA GLY A 17 -12.19 7.14 -1.29
C GLY A 17 -12.78 6.41 -2.51
N LYS A 18 -12.26 6.65 -3.72
CA LYS A 18 -12.74 5.99 -4.94
C LYS A 18 -11.86 4.80 -5.30
N TYR A 19 -12.50 3.66 -5.61
CA TYR A 19 -11.79 2.50 -6.14
C TYR A 19 -11.16 2.85 -7.49
N MET A 20 -9.88 2.51 -7.64
CA MET A 20 -9.09 2.80 -8.84
C MET A 20 -8.71 1.53 -9.59
N ASP A 21 -8.18 0.52 -8.90
CA ASP A 21 -7.74 -0.73 -9.52
C ASP A 21 -7.45 -1.83 -8.49
N THR A 22 -7.24 -3.06 -8.97
CA THR A 22 -6.72 -4.19 -8.21
C THR A 22 -5.34 -4.58 -8.74
N SER A 23 -4.39 -4.86 -7.86
CA SER A 23 -3.02 -5.22 -8.24
C SER A 23 -2.98 -6.58 -8.95
N PRO A 24 -1.89 -6.91 -9.66
CA PRO A 24 -1.56 -8.29 -9.98
C PRO A 24 -1.46 -9.14 -8.71
N LEU A 25 -1.60 -10.47 -8.87
CA LEU A 25 -1.38 -11.40 -7.76
C LEU A 25 0.06 -11.31 -7.27
N VAL A 26 0.23 -11.02 -5.99
CA VAL A 26 1.53 -11.06 -5.33
C VAL A 26 1.73 -12.47 -4.81
N ASN A 27 2.66 -13.21 -5.41
CA ASN A 27 2.93 -14.61 -5.10
C ASN A 27 4.40 -14.92 -4.84
N ARG A 28 5.22 -13.88 -4.68
CA ARG A 28 6.65 -13.99 -4.38
C ARG A 28 6.95 -13.22 -3.10
N LEU A 29 7.70 -13.86 -2.22
CA LEU A 29 8.29 -13.25 -1.03
C LEU A 29 9.66 -12.66 -1.37
N ASP A 30 10.16 -11.78 -0.51
CA ASP A 30 11.53 -11.23 -0.55
C ASP A 30 11.92 -10.48 -1.85
N HIS A 31 10.93 -10.12 -2.66
CA HIS A 31 11.12 -9.34 -3.87
C HIS A 31 10.23 -8.10 -3.85
N TRP A 32 10.79 -6.97 -4.27
CA TRP A 32 9.99 -5.77 -4.52
C TRP A 32 9.08 -5.97 -5.73
N VAL A 33 7.79 -5.70 -5.55
CA VAL A 33 6.79 -5.74 -6.62
C VAL A 33 6.05 -4.41 -6.66
N THR A 34 5.92 -3.84 -7.86
CA THR A 34 5.07 -2.67 -8.07
C THR A 34 3.60 -3.12 -8.07
N LEU A 35 2.86 -2.74 -7.04
CA LEU A 35 1.43 -3.02 -6.95
C LEU A 35 0.61 -2.16 -7.92
N PHE A 36 0.98 -0.88 -8.03
CA PHE A 36 0.28 0.10 -8.86
C PHE A 36 1.25 1.11 -9.47
N SER A 37 0.92 1.56 -10.68
CA SER A 37 1.46 2.77 -11.30
C SER A 37 0.30 3.52 -11.94
N ARG A 38 0.10 4.79 -11.55
CA ARG A 38 -1.06 5.60 -11.95
C ARG A 38 -0.67 7.06 -12.14
N VAL A 39 -1.30 7.67 -13.14
CA VAL A 39 -1.29 9.12 -13.34
C VAL A 39 -2.47 9.70 -12.58
N LEU A 40 -2.18 10.67 -11.72
CA LEU A 40 -3.18 11.43 -10.98
C LEU A 40 -3.02 12.91 -11.33
N ARG A 41 -4.07 13.70 -11.06
CA ARG A 41 -3.98 15.16 -11.16
C ARG A 41 -2.98 15.70 -10.14
N SER A 42 -2.44 16.88 -10.41
CA SER A 42 -1.64 17.58 -9.41
C SER A 42 -2.50 17.95 -8.19
N GLY A 43 -1.95 17.80 -6.99
CA GLY A 43 -2.63 18.08 -5.74
C GLY A 43 -2.33 17.07 -4.65
N THR A 44 -3.05 17.19 -3.54
CA THR A 44 -3.00 16.25 -2.42
C THR A 44 -4.07 15.18 -2.61
N HIS A 45 -3.69 13.92 -2.38
CA HIS A 45 -4.55 12.76 -2.53
C HIS A 45 -4.42 11.83 -1.34
N ARG A 46 -5.56 11.36 -0.82
CA ARG A 46 -5.60 10.31 0.22
C ARG A 46 -5.55 8.95 -0.48
N VAL A 47 -4.48 8.20 -0.27
CA VAL A 47 -4.31 6.85 -0.82
C VAL A 47 -4.61 5.82 0.26
N GLN A 48 -5.41 4.84 -0.11
CA GLN A 48 -5.70 3.68 0.72
C GLN A 48 -5.46 2.41 -0.10
N LEU A 49 -4.75 1.47 0.52
CA LEU A 49 -4.52 0.14 -0.01
C LEU A 49 -5.25 -0.86 0.87
N VAL A 50 -6.04 -1.74 0.26
CA VAL A 50 -6.71 -2.84 0.96
C VAL A 50 -6.14 -4.15 0.48
N HIS A 51 -5.38 -4.83 1.33
CA HIS A 51 -4.84 -6.15 1.09
C HIS A 51 -5.90 -7.21 1.35
N GLY A 52 -5.97 -8.20 0.48
CA GLY A 52 -6.87 -9.33 0.64
C GLY A 52 -6.22 -10.63 0.22
N PHE A 53 -6.76 -11.71 0.76
CA PHE A 53 -6.42 -13.06 0.35
C PHE A 53 -6.87 -13.31 -1.09
N ALA A 54 -6.12 -14.17 -1.76
CA ALA A 54 -6.46 -14.61 -3.10
C ALA A 54 -6.62 -16.13 -3.17
N ASP A 55 -7.79 -16.59 -3.63
CA ASP A 55 -8.03 -17.98 -4.01
C ASP A 55 -8.13 -18.08 -5.54
N GLY A 56 -7.30 -18.92 -6.16
CA GLY A 56 -7.32 -19.07 -7.63
C GLY A 56 -7.14 -17.76 -8.41
N ARG A 57 -6.45 -16.76 -7.86
CA ARG A 57 -6.30 -15.36 -8.37
C ARG A 57 -7.54 -14.45 -8.21
N GLN A 58 -8.57 -14.90 -7.51
CA GLN A 58 -9.74 -14.08 -7.18
C GLN A 58 -9.65 -13.56 -5.76
N TRP A 59 -10.27 -12.42 -5.51
CA TRP A 59 -10.36 -11.85 -4.17
C TRP A 59 -11.24 -12.71 -3.27
N ASP A 60 -10.69 -13.22 -2.17
CA ASP A 60 -11.38 -14.10 -1.22
C ASP A 60 -11.80 -13.35 0.07
N GLY A 61 -11.15 -12.22 0.38
CA GLY A 61 -11.51 -11.43 1.55
C GLY A 61 -10.39 -10.50 1.99
N PRO A 62 -10.68 -9.49 2.83
CA PRO A 62 -9.64 -8.61 3.36
C PRO A 62 -8.73 -9.38 4.33
N MET A 63 -7.44 -9.05 4.30
CA MET A 63 -6.50 -9.49 5.33
C MET A 63 -6.84 -8.82 6.68
N PRO A 64 -6.57 -9.49 7.81
CA PRO A 64 -6.88 -8.94 9.13
C PRO A 64 -6.05 -7.70 9.45
N LEU A 65 -4.79 -7.63 9.00
CA LEU A 65 -3.95 -6.44 9.10
C LEU A 65 -3.90 -5.71 7.75
N GLN A 66 -4.15 -4.41 7.80
CA GLN A 66 -4.13 -3.52 6.64
C GLN A 66 -3.01 -2.49 6.78
N PRO A 67 -2.40 -2.06 5.68
CA PRO A 67 -1.54 -0.89 5.70
C PRO A 67 -2.37 0.35 6.07
N ASN A 68 -1.74 1.30 6.76
CA ASN A 68 -2.31 2.63 6.98
C ASN A 68 -2.59 3.33 5.64
N SER A 69 -3.66 4.11 5.59
CA SER A 69 -3.85 5.10 4.53
C SER A 69 -2.87 6.25 4.71
N PHE A 70 -2.43 6.84 3.60
CA PHE A 70 -1.43 7.91 3.59
C PHE A 70 -1.79 9.00 2.58
N ASP A 71 -1.39 10.23 2.87
CA ASP A 71 -1.57 11.36 1.97
C ASP A 71 -0.33 11.52 1.10
N ILE A 72 -0.54 11.64 -0.21
CA ILE A 72 0.53 11.97 -1.17
C ILE A 72 0.27 13.33 -1.79
N ARG A 73 1.35 14.06 -2.07
CA ARG A 73 1.33 15.26 -2.90
C ARG A 73 1.92 14.93 -4.27
N ILE A 74 1.21 15.30 -5.32
CA ILE A 74 1.68 15.15 -6.70
C ILE A 74 1.83 16.54 -7.31
N GLU A 75 3.05 16.85 -7.72
CA GLU A 75 3.36 18.05 -8.48
C GLU A 75 3.27 17.77 -9.98
N GLN A 76 3.07 18.80 -10.79
CA GLN A 76 2.94 18.64 -12.24
C GLN A 76 4.24 18.07 -12.82
N GLY A 77 4.15 16.91 -13.48
CA GLY A 77 5.29 16.22 -14.07
C GLY A 77 6.17 15.46 -13.08
N ALA A 78 5.84 15.46 -11.78
CA ALA A 78 6.58 14.73 -10.76
C ALA A 78 6.04 13.30 -10.57
N THR A 79 6.91 12.42 -10.08
CA THR A 79 6.53 11.06 -9.67
C THR A 79 6.74 10.91 -8.17
N THR A 80 5.67 10.52 -7.47
CA THR A 80 5.72 10.19 -6.04
C THR A 80 5.70 8.67 -5.88
N THR A 81 6.66 8.11 -5.15
CA THR A 81 6.77 6.66 -4.91
C THR A 81 6.60 6.36 -3.43
N VAL A 82 5.67 5.46 -3.11
CA VAL A 82 5.47 4.94 -1.76
C VAL A 82 5.91 3.48 -1.73
N ARG A 83 6.76 3.14 -0.77
CA ARG A 83 7.32 1.79 -0.59
C ARG A 83 7.09 1.33 0.85
N TYR A 84 6.68 0.09 1.00
CA TYR A 84 6.54 -0.54 2.30
C TYR A 84 6.77 -2.05 2.20
N THR A 85 7.09 -2.65 3.33
CA THR A 85 7.32 -4.07 3.53
C THR A 85 6.33 -4.59 4.55
N PHE A 86 5.76 -5.77 4.30
CA PHE A 86 4.97 -6.50 5.28
C PHE A 86 5.88 -7.51 5.97
N GLU A 87 6.10 -7.34 7.27
CA GLU A 87 6.91 -8.23 8.09
C GLU A 87 6.02 -9.12 8.96
N VAL A 88 6.23 -10.43 8.88
CA VAL A 88 5.52 -11.42 9.70
C VAL A 88 6.38 -11.72 10.93
N GLY A 89 6.03 -11.11 12.06
CA GLY A 89 6.77 -11.25 13.30
C GLY A 89 6.39 -12.50 14.10
N TRP A 90 7.20 -12.85 15.10
CA TRP A 90 6.89 -13.93 16.04
C TRP A 90 5.66 -13.59 16.91
N PHE A 91 5.52 -12.32 17.29
CA PHE A 91 4.45 -11.84 18.17
C PHE A 91 3.37 -11.04 17.43
N LYS A 92 3.75 -10.32 16.37
CA LYS A 92 2.85 -9.44 15.64
C LYS A 92 3.37 -9.18 14.23
N ASP A 93 2.45 -9.19 13.27
CA ASP A 93 2.70 -8.77 11.90
C ASP A 93 2.63 -7.25 11.79
N SER A 94 3.47 -6.64 10.96
CA SER A 94 3.56 -5.18 10.84
C SER A 94 3.88 -4.73 9.42
N TYR A 95 3.37 -3.56 9.04
CA TYR A 95 3.77 -2.87 7.81
C TYR A 95 4.82 -1.80 8.15
N HIS A 96 5.97 -1.89 7.49
CA HIS A 96 7.09 -0.96 7.63
C HIS A 96 7.21 -0.13 6.36
N TYR A 97 7.20 1.19 6.50
CA TYR A 97 7.24 2.09 5.36
C TYR A 97 8.65 2.66 5.21
N ASP A 98 9.19 2.62 4.00
CA ASP A 98 10.50 3.21 3.70
C ASP A 98 10.36 4.74 3.72
N SER A 99 11.18 5.41 4.52
CA SER A 99 11.07 6.81 4.97
C SER A 99 11.21 7.87 3.86
N THR A 100 11.14 7.48 2.60
CA THR A 100 11.08 8.42 1.47
C THR A 100 9.70 9.08 1.28
N TRP A 101 8.66 8.64 1.98
CA TRP A 101 7.41 9.43 2.12
C TRP A 101 7.50 10.46 3.26
N GLU A 102 8.44 10.30 4.19
CA GLU A 102 8.69 11.27 5.24
C GLU A 102 9.53 12.43 4.69
N ARG A 103 8.85 13.45 4.16
CA ARG A 103 9.31 14.83 4.36
C ARG A 103 8.28 15.62 5.16
N ALA A 104 8.56 15.56 6.46
CA ALA A 104 8.33 16.52 7.53
C ALA A 104 6.92 16.63 8.13
N PRO A 105 6.77 16.42 9.46
CA PRO A 105 5.73 17.13 10.20
C PRO A 105 5.95 18.62 9.98
N TRP A 106 4.87 19.30 9.65
CA TRP A 106 4.74 20.75 9.57
C TRP A 106 5.51 21.43 10.72
N THR A 107 6.65 22.06 10.45
CA THR A 107 7.02 23.27 11.19
C THR A 107 6.18 24.39 10.58
N ALA A 108 5.13 24.77 11.32
CA ALA A 108 4.47 26.04 11.13
C ALA A 108 5.47 27.15 11.48
N ASP A 109 6.29 27.58 10.53
CA ASP A 109 6.95 28.88 10.61
C ASP A 109 6.35 29.77 9.52
N GLY A 110 5.57 30.76 9.96
CA GLY A 110 5.14 31.84 9.09
C GLY A 110 3.84 32.51 9.51
N SER A 111 3.82 33.18 10.66
CA SER A 111 3.35 34.57 10.83
C SER A 111 3.70 35.07 12.23
#